data_AF-A0A956EKF4-F1
#
_entry.id   AF-A0A956EKF4-F1
#
_cell.length_a   1.000
_cell.length_b   1.000
_cell.length_c   1.000
_cell.angle_alpha   90.00
_cell.angle_beta   90.00
_cell.angle_gamma   90.00
#
_symmetry.space_group_name_H-M   'P 1'
#
loop_
_entity.id
_entity.type
_entity.pdbx_description
1 polymer ?
#
loop_
_entity_poly.entity_id
_entity_poly.type
_entity_poly.pdbx_seq_one_letter_code
_entity_poly.pdbx_strand_id
1 'polypeptide(L)'
;RRRAPHRPRIAAALALVALAGSPAAARADSEIVLEGEVPAGEPDHFFLDFEVPPGTLEIQVAHDDLDEDNILDWGLEDPDGFRGWGGGNSEDAIVSELAASRSYLAGPIAPGAWRVVVGKAKLVNQPAPYKVTITLRDAPTLDSQTERQPYVPADLGGGPRWYAGDFHVHSRESGDAQPSLDAIADFARGRGLDFALISDHNTISQLDFYVDAQGRHPDFLFLPGMEFTTYDGHASAIGVTQWVNHRIGAEGATIEAAAQAIIDQGGIMSPNHPAFDLGDLCIGCAWAQPLDPAMLGAVEVATTGLDKAGKSFTGPAIKFWDGLCAEGHHLAAIGGSDDHKGGQSQGFFDSPIGDPTTMVYAESLSAAAILAGIRAGRTVVKLQGPGDPMIELSAADAAIDGDTITADAVTLKARVSGAPAGSKLRFVRNGAGVIDIDITGDPFEGTIDALAPAAGEDRWRAEVFVGGNRHTITSHLWLREDPASSATTTGSSGGETASGGSGSGGGEGSGGATTGAATGTSGASATGG
;
A
#
# COMPACT_ATOMS: atom_id res chain seq x y z
N ARG A 1 -48.52 78.92 -56.88
CA ARG A 1 -48.43 77.54 -56.34
C ARG A 1 -46.98 77.28 -55.94
N ARG A 2 -46.76 77.03 -54.64
CA ARG A 2 -45.66 76.30 -53.95
C ARG A 2 -44.29 76.19 -54.67
N ARG A 3 -43.20 76.65 -54.03
CA ARG A 3 -42.32 75.82 -53.16
C ARG A 3 -41.22 76.70 -52.51
N ALA A 4 -40.85 76.29 -51.30
CA ALA A 4 -40.04 76.98 -50.29
C ALA A 4 -38.51 76.79 -50.48
N PRO A 5 -37.65 77.53 -49.76
CA PRO A 5 -36.20 77.53 -49.94
C PRO A 5 -35.49 76.49 -49.05
N HIS A 6 -34.48 75.80 -49.60
CA HIS A 6 -33.59 74.90 -48.85
C HIS A 6 -32.33 75.65 -48.40
N ARG A 7 -32.12 75.73 -47.08
CA ARG A 7 -30.84 76.05 -46.44
C ARG A 7 -30.04 74.74 -46.23
N PRO A 8 -28.75 74.66 -46.57
CA PRO A 8 -27.90 73.60 -46.08
C PRO A 8 -27.40 73.94 -44.66
N ARG A 9 -27.56 72.98 -43.74
CA ARG A 9 -27.07 73.02 -42.36
C ARG A 9 -25.62 72.53 -42.31
N ILE A 10 -24.78 73.30 -41.64
CA ILE A 10 -23.41 72.99 -41.23
C ILE A 10 -23.48 71.83 -40.21
N ALA A 11 -22.81 70.71 -40.49
CA ALA A 11 -22.62 69.63 -39.54
C ALA A 11 -21.31 69.87 -38.78
N ALA A 12 -21.40 70.06 -37.46
CA ALA A 12 -20.27 70.09 -36.56
C ALA A 12 -19.79 68.64 -36.30
N ALA A 13 -18.52 68.37 -36.61
CA ALA A 13 -17.88 67.12 -36.25
C ALA A 13 -17.41 67.20 -34.78
N LEU A 14 -18.03 66.41 -33.89
CA LEU A 14 -17.47 66.09 -32.58
C LEU A 14 -16.37 65.04 -32.78
N ALA A 15 -15.12 65.40 -32.50
CA ALA A 15 -14.03 64.45 -32.34
C ALA A 15 -14.16 63.80 -30.95
N LEU A 16 -14.57 62.53 -30.91
CA LEU A 16 -14.42 61.68 -29.74
C LEU A 16 -12.92 61.31 -29.63
N VAL A 17 -12.21 61.90 -28.68
CA VAL A 17 -10.90 61.39 -28.26
C VAL A 17 -11.17 60.16 -27.40
N ALA A 18 -11.07 58.97 -28.01
CA ALA A 18 -10.97 57.74 -27.26
C ALA A 18 -9.59 57.73 -26.59
N LEU A 19 -9.54 58.03 -25.30
CA LEU A 19 -8.41 57.63 -24.47
C LEU A 19 -8.41 56.10 -24.45
N ALA A 20 -7.59 55.51 -25.31
CA ALA A 20 -7.15 54.14 -25.16
C ALA A 20 -6.32 54.08 -23.88
N GLY A 21 -6.99 53.80 -22.75
CA GLY A 21 -6.32 53.30 -21.57
C GLY A 21 -5.63 52.01 -21.97
N SER A 22 -4.30 52.03 -22.04
CA SER A 22 -3.52 50.80 -22.01
C SER A 22 -3.90 50.08 -20.72
N PRO A 23 -4.19 48.77 -20.73
CA PRO A 23 -4.36 48.07 -19.48
C PRO A 23 -3.01 48.14 -18.77
N ALA A 24 -2.96 48.88 -17.67
CA ALA A 24 -1.81 48.83 -16.78
C ALA A 24 -1.76 47.39 -16.24
N ALA A 25 -0.68 46.67 -16.54
CA ALA A 25 -0.39 45.41 -15.88
C ALA A 25 -0.06 45.70 -14.41
N ALA A 26 -1.06 45.61 -13.54
CA ALA A 26 -0.89 45.22 -12.14
C ALA A 26 -1.27 43.73 -12.13
N ARG A 27 -0.38 42.73 -12.01
CA ARG A 27 0.92 42.58 -11.33
C ARG A 27 0.90 42.64 -9.80
N ALA A 28 -0.23 42.33 -9.19
CA ALA A 28 -0.35 42.25 -7.73
C ALA A 28 -0.96 40.91 -7.34
N ASP A 29 -0.43 40.31 -6.28
CA ASP A 29 -1.02 39.18 -5.58
C ASP A 29 -2.49 39.48 -5.29
N SER A 30 -3.37 38.52 -5.59
CA SER A 30 -4.78 38.59 -5.20
C SER A 30 -5.05 37.64 -4.05
N GLU A 31 -5.76 38.13 -3.04
CA GLU A 31 -6.09 37.37 -1.85
C GLU A 31 -7.59 37.03 -1.82
N ILE A 32 -7.91 35.78 -1.47
CA ILE A 32 -9.25 35.27 -1.25
C ILE A 32 -9.29 34.72 0.17
N VAL A 33 -10.23 35.20 0.99
CA VAL A 33 -10.44 34.70 2.35
C VAL A 33 -11.73 33.90 2.39
N LEU A 34 -11.62 32.65 2.84
CA LEU A 34 -12.74 31.74 3.04
C LEU A 34 -12.79 31.39 4.53
N GLU A 35 -13.89 31.73 5.18
CA GLU A 35 -14.09 31.48 6.62
C GLU A 35 -15.52 31.00 6.86
N GLY A 36 -15.69 30.15 7.86
CA GLY A 36 -16.99 29.56 8.14
C GLY A 36 -16.95 28.58 9.31
N GLU A 37 -18.02 27.79 9.41
CA GLU A 37 -18.14 26.71 10.38
C GLU A 37 -18.04 25.37 9.65
N VAL A 38 -17.35 24.40 10.26
CA VAL A 38 -17.23 23.03 9.78
C VAL A 38 -18.63 22.39 9.71
N PRO A 39 -19.04 21.79 8.58
CA PRO A 39 -20.32 21.12 8.46
C PRO A 39 -20.46 19.97 9.48
N ALA A 40 -21.60 19.89 10.15
CA ALA A 40 -21.88 18.82 11.11
C ALA A 40 -22.14 17.47 10.41
N GLY A 41 -21.72 16.37 11.05
CA GLY A 41 -21.96 15.00 10.59
C GLY A 41 -21.16 14.61 9.35
N GLU A 42 -21.59 13.54 8.69
CA GLU A 42 -20.98 13.02 7.45
C GLU A 42 -21.19 13.93 6.23
N PRO A 43 -20.32 13.87 5.21
CA PRO A 43 -19.06 13.12 5.17
C PRO A 43 -17.95 13.80 5.99
N ASP A 44 -16.89 13.08 6.32
CA ASP A 44 -15.71 13.62 7.03
C ASP A 44 -14.86 14.60 6.22
N HIS A 45 -15.16 14.79 4.94
CA HIS A 45 -14.46 15.73 4.07
C HIS A 45 -15.43 16.74 3.45
N PHE A 46 -15.05 18.00 3.38
CA PHE A 46 -15.78 19.04 2.67
C PHE A 46 -14.84 19.93 1.85
N PHE A 47 -15.41 20.74 0.96
CA PHE A 47 -14.67 21.44 -0.08
C PHE A 47 -14.96 22.95 -0.05
N LEU A 48 -13.92 23.73 -0.27
CA LEU A 48 -13.99 25.19 -0.40
C LEU A 48 -13.55 25.58 -1.81
N ASP A 49 -14.53 25.96 -2.64
CA ASP A 49 -14.29 26.32 -4.04
C ASP A 49 -13.72 27.73 -4.17
N PHE A 50 -12.77 27.91 -5.09
CA PHE A 50 -12.26 29.21 -5.50
C PHE A 50 -11.88 29.23 -6.98
N GLU A 51 -11.80 30.43 -7.55
CA GLU A 51 -11.49 30.62 -8.98
C GLU A 51 -10.07 31.15 -9.16
N VAL A 52 -9.30 30.48 -10.02
CA VAL A 52 -7.95 30.87 -10.40
C VAL A 52 -7.99 31.58 -11.75
N PRO A 53 -7.64 32.87 -11.83
CA PRO A 53 -7.65 33.61 -13.08
C PRO A 53 -6.45 33.23 -13.98
N PRO A 54 -6.58 33.39 -15.31
CA PRO A 54 -5.45 33.25 -16.23
C PRO A 54 -4.28 34.16 -15.84
N GLY A 55 -3.06 33.62 -15.90
CA GLY A 55 -1.82 34.33 -15.56
C GLY A 55 -1.33 34.12 -14.12
N THR A 56 -2.07 33.38 -13.30
CA THR A 56 -1.58 32.88 -12.01
C THR A 56 -0.46 31.87 -12.23
N LEU A 57 0.67 32.05 -11.55
CA LEU A 57 1.85 31.17 -11.61
C LEU A 57 2.13 30.45 -10.28
N GLU A 58 1.53 30.90 -9.19
CA GLU A 58 1.62 30.25 -7.87
C GLU A 58 0.33 30.45 -7.07
N ILE A 59 -0.02 29.44 -6.30
CA ILE A 59 -1.11 29.45 -5.32
C ILE A 59 -0.49 29.14 -3.95
N GLN A 60 -0.74 30.00 -2.97
CA GLN A 60 -0.50 29.72 -1.56
C GLN A 60 -1.84 29.58 -0.84
N VAL A 61 -2.00 28.53 -0.05
CA VAL A 61 -3.15 28.29 0.84
C VAL A 61 -2.64 28.30 2.27
N ALA A 62 -2.87 29.40 2.97
CA ALA A 62 -2.66 29.50 4.41
C ALA A 62 -3.93 29.09 5.14
N HIS A 63 -3.83 28.23 6.14
CA HIS A 63 -4.96 27.66 6.85
C HIS A 63 -4.79 27.75 8.37
N ASP A 64 -5.91 27.88 9.06
CA ASP A 64 -5.98 27.97 10.52
C ASP A 64 -7.30 27.35 10.98
N ASP A 65 -7.19 26.41 11.91
CA ASP A 65 -8.31 25.69 12.51
C ASP A 65 -9.01 26.57 13.59
N LEU A 66 -8.39 27.70 13.97
CA LEU A 66 -8.87 28.72 14.93
C LEU A 66 -9.20 28.20 16.35
N ASP A 67 -9.00 26.91 16.61
CA ASP A 67 -9.31 26.21 17.84
C ASP A 67 -8.24 25.13 18.09
N GLU A 68 -7.76 25.01 19.33
CA GLU A 68 -6.77 23.99 19.71
C GLU A 68 -7.43 22.61 19.96
N ASP A 69 -8.74 22.58 20.19
CA ASP A 69 -9.51 21.36 20.45
C ASP A 69 -10.05 20.71 19.17
N ASN A 70 -10.16 21.46 18.07
CA ASN A 70 -10.60 20.98 16.77
C ASN A 70 -9.41 20.93 15.80
N ILE A 71 -9.20 19.78 15.17
CA ILE A 71 -8.08 19.55 14.25
C ILE A 71 -8.66 19.29 12.87
N LEU A 72 -8.19 20.05 11.88
CA LEU A 72 -8.55 19.90 10.48
C LEU A 72 -7.33 19.50 9.66
N ASP A 73 -7.60 18.65 8.66
CA ASP A 73 -6.61 18.26 7.67
C ASP A 73 -6.83 19.05 6.37
N TRP A 74 -5.74 19.37 5.69
CA TRP A 74 -5.76 20.27 4.54
C TRP A 74 -5.22 19.62 3.27
N GLY A 75 -5.97 19.77 2.18
CA GLY A 75 -5.61 19.31 0.85
C GLY A 75 -5.94 20.34 -0.23
N LEU A 76 -5.45 20.09 -1.44
CA LEU A 76 -5.68 20.95 -2.59
C LEU A 76 -6.05 20.10 -3.81
N GLU A 77 -7.00 20.61 -4.59
CA GLU A 77 -7.37 20.08 -5.89
C GLU A 77 -7.30 21.16 -6.94
N ASP A 78 -6.73 20.78 -8.07
CA ASP A 78 -6.74 21.55 -9.30
C ASP A 78 -7.89 21.06 -10.22
N PRO A 79 -8.10 21.66 -11.41
CA PRO A 79 -9.17 21.26 -12.31
C PRO A 79 -9.12 19.80 -12.80
N ASP A 80 -7.95 19.16 -12.73
CA ASP A 80 -7.73 17.77 -13.13
C ASP A 80 -7.78 16.80 -11.92
N GLY A 81 -7.88 17.32 -10.69
CA GLY A 81 -8.12 16.57 -9.48
C GLY A 81 -7.04 16.78 -8.41
N PHE A 82 -6.47 15.69 -7.90
CA PHE A 82 -5.55 15.72 -6.76
C PHE A 82 -4.30 16.58 -7.05
N ARG A 83 -4.09 17.61 -6.23
CA ARG A 83 -2.86 18.43 -6.25
C ARG A 83 -1.93 18.14 -5.08
N GLY A 84 -2.49 17.72 -3.94
CA GLY A 84 -1.72 17.35 -2.77
C GLY A 84 -2.58 17.22 -1.53
N TRP A 85 -2.02 16.60 -0.50
CA TRP A 85 -2.64 16.42 0.80
C TRP A 85 -1.59 16.65 1.86
N GLY A 86 -1.69 17.77 2.58
CA GLY A 86 -0.80 18.11 3.69
C GLY A 86 -1.22 17.46 5.00
N GLY A 87 -2.48 17.03 5.12
CA GLY A 87 -3.02 16.55 6.39
C GLY A 87 -2.87 17.63 7.47
N GLY A 88 -2.25 17.26 8.59
CA GLY A 88 -1.93 18.15 9.71
C GLY A 88 -0.64 18.99 9.54
N ASN A 89 -0.17 19.24 8.31
CA ASN A 89 0.89 20.23 8.08
C ASN A 89 0.51 21.56 8.75
N SER A 90 1.49 22.22 9.36
CA SER A 90 1.28 23.53 10.01
C SER A 90 1.65 24.70 9.10
N GLU A 91 2.45 24.43 8.09
CA GLU A 91 2.92 25.38 7.10
C GLU A 91 1.99 25.43 5.89
N ASP A 92 1.95 26.60 5.25
CA ASP A 92 1.09 26.85 4.10
C ASP A 92 1.41 25.93 2.92
N ALA A 93 0.35 25.49 2.22
CA ALA A 93 0.49 24.82 0.94
C ALA A 93 0.90 25.84 -0.12
N ILE A 94 2.02 25.65 -0.79
CA ILE A 94 2.47 26.52 -1.88
C ILE A 94 2.71 25.64 -3.10
N VAL A 95 2.03 25.93 -4.22
CA VAL A 95 2.17 25.18 -5.47
C VAL A 95 2.44 26.12 -6.65
N SER A 96 3.41 25.74 -7.48
CA SER A 96 3.77 26.42 -8.73
C SER A 96 4.16 25.39 -9.80
N GLU A 97 4.50 25.86 -10.99
CA GLU A 97 4.92 24.98 -12.10
C GLU A 97 6.15 24.14 -11.77
N LEU A 98 7.15 24.74 -11.11
CA LEU A 98 8.48 24.16 -10.96
C LEU A 98 8.85 23.83 -9.51
N ALA A 99 7.93 24.09 -8.57
CA ALA A 99 8.15 23.84 -7.16
C ALA A 99 6.83 23.72 -6.40
N ALA A 100 6.85 22.95 -5.33
CA ALA A 100 5.77 22.89 -4.35
C ALA A 100 6.34 22.71 -2.94
N SER A 101 5.57 23.15 -1.94
CA SER A 101 5.78 22.77 -0.54
C SER A 101 5.63 21.25 -0.38
N ARG A 102 6.13 20.73 0.74
CA ARG A 102 6.07 19.28 1.02
C ARG A 102 4.63 18.78 1.02
N SER A 103 4.43 17.51 0.67
CA SER A 103 3.11 16.87 0.56
C SER A 103 2.26 17.27 -0.66
N TYR A 104 2.69 18.27 -1.44
CA TYR A 104 2.02 18.74 -2.66
C TYR A 104 2.87 18.52 -3.92
N LEU A 105 2.18 18.38 -5.05
CA LEU A 105 2.77 18.18 -6.36
C LEU A 105 3.05 19.53 -7.04
N ALA A 106 4.20 19.62 -7.72
CA ALA A 106 4.49 20.72 -8.64
C ALA A 106 3.82 20.48 -10.01
N GLY A 107 3.63 21.53 -10.79
CA GLY A 107 3.07 21.44 -12.15
C GLY A 107 2.26 22.67 -12.56
N PRO A 108 1.84 22.78 -13.82
CA PRO A 108 1.20 23.98 -14.36
C PRO A 108 0.00 24.46 -13.52
N ILE A 109 -0.13 25.77 -13.35
CA ILE A 109 -1.30 26.37 -12.69
C ILE A 109 -2.38 26.64 -13.73
N ALA A 110 -3.34 25.73 -13.84
CA ALA A 110 -4.46 25.88 -14.76
C ALA A 110 -5.46 26.94 -14.26
N PRO A 111 -5.95 27.86 -15.11
CA PRO A 111 -7.05 28.73 -14.73
C PRO A 111 -8.37 27.94 -14.63
N GLY A 112 -9.25 28.36 -13.73
CA GLY A 112 -10.57 27.78 -13.51
C GLY A 112 -10.86 27.46 -12.05
N ALA A 113 -11.76 26.50 -11.84
CA ALA A 113 -12.21 26.08 -10.52
C ALA A 113 -11.15 25.21 -9.83
N TRP A 114 -10.77 25.62 -8.63
CA TRP A 114 -9.90 24.89 -7.72
C TRP A 114 -10.63 24.68 -6.40
N ARG A 115 -10.18 23.70 -5.61
CA ARG A 115 -10.82 23.39 -4.32
C ARG A 115 -9.77 23.19 -3.23
N VAL A 116 -9.96 23.86 -2.10
CA VAL A 116 -9.32 23.42 -0.86
C VAL A 116 -10.16 22.29 -0.30
N VAL A 117 -9.50 21.17 0.02
CA VAL A 117 -10.13 20.00 0.63
C VAL A 117 -9.87 20.07 2.13
N VAL A 118 -10.91 19.87 2.93
CA VAL A 118 -10.82 19.94 4.39
C VAL A 118 -11.31 18.63 4.99
N GLY A 119 -10.44 17.95 5.74
CA GLY A 119 -10.76 16.74 6.51
C GLY A 119 -11.08 17.06 7.96
N LYS A 120 -12.06 16.37 8.55
CA LYS A 120 -12.48 16.53 9.95
C LYS A 120 -11.69 15.60 10.87
N ALA A 121 -10.40 15.86 11.05
CA ALA A 121 -9.53 14.97 11.82
C ALA A 121 -10.00 14.76 13.26
N LYS A 122 -10.40 15.84 13.92
CA LYS A 122 -10.98 15.79 15.26
C LYS A 122 -11.89 16.99 15.51
N LEU A 123 -13.11 16.74 15.97
CA LEU A 123 -14.05 17.80 16.36
C LEU A 123 -14.55 17.58 17.78
N VAL A 124 -14.07 18.39 18.73
CA VAL A 124 -14.48 18.33 20.15
C VAL A 124 -15.55 19.38 20.44
N ASN A 125 -15.32 20.64 20.05
CA ASN A 125 -16.24 21.75 20.30
C ASN A 125 -16.95 22.14 19.00
N GLN A 126 -18.28 22.21 19.02
CA GLN A 126 -19.06 22.59 17.85
C GLN A 126 -19.94 23.83 18.12
N PRO A 127 -20.10 24.74 17.12
CA PRO A 127 -19.52 24.67 15.78
C PRO A 127 -18.01 24.96 15.78
N ALA A 128 -17.25 24.19 14.99
CA ALA A 128 -15.81 24.39 14.82
C ALA A 128 -15.58 25.44 13.71
N PRO A 129 -14.97 26.60 13.99
CA PRO A 129 -14.67 27.59 12.97
C PRO A 129 -13.47 27.15 12.13
N TYR A 130 -13.33 27.71 10.93
CA TYR A 130 -12.10 27.61 10.14
C TYR A 130 -11.82 28.92 9.42
N LYS A 131 -10.55 29.15 9.06
CA LYS A 131 -10.16 30.22 8.15
C LYS A 131 -9.08 29.75 7.18
N VAL A 132 -9.30 30.05 5.90
CA VAL A 132 -8.35 29.81 4.81
C VAL A 132 -8.11 31.13 4.07
N THR A 133 -6.84 31.43 3.82
CA THR A 133 -6.41 32.58 3.02
C THR A 133 -5.64 32.08 1.81
N ILE A 134 -6.20 32.28 0.62
CA ILE A 134 -5.61 31.88 -0.64
C ILE A 134 -4.96 33.09 -1.28
N THR A 135 -3.67 33.02 -1.55
CA THR A 135 -2.93 34.05 -2.29
C THR A 135 -2.56 33.53 -3.67
N LEU A 136 -3.01 34.22 -4.70
CA LEU A 136 -2.71 33.92 -6.10
C LEU A 136 -1.67 34.92 -6.61
N ARG A 137 -0.55 34.42 -7.14
CA ARG A 137 0.58 35.26 -7.59
C ARG A 137 0.84 35.10 -9.07
N ASP A 138 1.38 36.16 -9.68
CA ASP A 138 1.85 36.14 -11.08
C ASP A 138 3.35 35.85 -11.20
N ALA A 139 4.00 35.50 -10.08
CA ALA A 139 5.38 35.05 -10.01
C ALA A 139 5.55 34.03 -8.87
N PRO A 140 6.35 32.96 -9.07
CA PRO A 140 6.65 32.00 -8.02
C PRO A 140 7.56 32.61 -6.94
N THR A 141 7.37 32.16 -5.70
CA THR A 141 8.16 32.54 -4.52
C THR A 141 9.12 31.44 -4.09
N LEU A 142 8.82 30.18 -4.41
CA LEU A 142 9.72 29.06 -4.20
C LEU A 142 10.79 29.00 -5.32
N ASP A 143 12.01 28.62 -4.93
CA ASP A 143 13.06 28.27 -5.89
C ASP A 143 12.64 27.01 -6.67
N SER A 144 13.01 26.96 -7.96
CA SER A 144 12.73 25.80 -8.81
C SER A 144 13.41 24.53 -8.25
N GLN A 145 12.62 23.48 -8.09
CA GLN A 145 13.06 22.18 -7.57
C GLN A 145 13.40 21.25 -8.74
N THR A 146 14.59 21.45 -9.33
CA THR A 146 15.06 20.70 -10.52
C THR A 146 15.27 19.20 -10.27
N GLU A 147 15.33 18.81 -9.01
CA GLU A 147 15.42 17.42 -8.54
C GLU A 147 14.09 16.66 -8.72
N ARG A 148 12.94 17.35 -8.83
CA ARG A 148 11.65 16.72 -9.09
C ARG A 148 11.58 16.18 -10.51
N GLN A 149 11.35 14.88 -10.64
CA GLN A 149 11.27 14.18 -11.91
C GLN A 149 10.19 13.09 -11.85
N PRO A 150 9.48 12.80 -12.95
CA PRO A 150 8.57 11.67 -13.00
C PRO A 150 9.26 10.38 -12.55
N TYR A 151 8.58 9.60 -11.72
CA TYR A 151 9.10 8.32 -11.23
C TYR A 151 9.53 7.40 -12.38
N VAL A 152 10.69 6.77 -12.22
CA VAL A 152 11.21 5.74 -13.11
C VAL A 152 11.48 4.48 -12.29
N PRO A 153 10.89 3.32 -12.63
CA PRO A 153 11.18 2.07 -11.95
C PRO A 153 12.66 1.72 -11.97
N ALA A 154 13.20 1.36 -10.82
CA ALA A 154 14.57 0.89 -10.65
C ALA A 154 14.62 -0.63 -10.43
N ASP A 155 15.62 -1.28 -11.05
CA ASP A 155 16.05 -2.64 -10.72
C ASP A 155 17.53 -2.60 -10.36
N LEU A 156 17.82 -2.85 -9.09
CA LEU A 156 19.18 -2.77 -8.53
C LEU A 156 19.91 -4.13 -8.60
N GLY A 157 19.30 -5.16 -9.20
CA GLY A 157 19.91 -6.47 -9.41
C GLY A 157 19.92 -7.33 -8.14
N GLY A 158 21.08 -7.88 -7.76
CA GLY A 158 21.24 -8.71 -6.56
C GLY A 158 20.86 -10.20 -6.71
N GLY A 159 20.01 -10.54 -7.69
CA GLY A 159 19.60 -11.91 -7.99
C GLY A 159 18.67 -12.55 -6.94
N PRO A 160 18.35 -13.85 -7.08
CA PRO A 160 17.38 -14.50 -6.21
C PRO A 160 17.91 -14.65 -4.78
N ARG A 161 17.29 -13.98 -3.81
CA ARG A 161 17.61 -14.08 -2.38
C ARG A 161 16.52 -13.48 -1.50
N TRP A 162 16.70 -13.62 -0.19
CA TRP A 162 16.00 -12.83 0.81
C TRP A 162 16.54 -11.39 0.84
N TYR A 163 15.65 -10.42 0.66
CA TYR A 163 15.90 -8.99 0.78
C TYR A 163 15.28 -8.47 2.08
N ALA A 164 16.05 -7.75 2.88
CA ALA A 164 15.57 -7.15 4.12
C ALA A 164 14.97 -5.78 3.85
N GLY A 165 13.80 -5.48 4.38
CA GLY A 165 13.23 -4.14 4.27
C GLY A 165 12.24 -3.79 5.35
N ASP A 166 11.83 -2.54 5.30
CA ASP A 166 10.79 -1.95 6.15
C ASP A 166 9.59 -1.56 5.28
N PHE A 167 8.39 -1.99 5.66
CA PHE A 167 7.16 -1.74 4.92
C PHE A 167 6.34 -0.56 5.43
N HIS A 168 6.87 0.24 6.36
CA HIS A 168 6.13 1.37 6.91
C HIS A 168 7.10 2.46 7.38
N VAL A 169 7.40 3.44 6.51
CA VAL A 169 8.35 4.53 6.78
C VAL A 169 7.84 5.83 6.17
N HIS A 170 7.85 6.90 6.96
CA HIS A 170 7.40 8.22 6.56
C HIS A 170 8.58 9.15 6.28
N SER A 171 8.50 9.88 5.19
CA SER A 171 9.45 10.91 4.79
C SER A 171 8.94 12.30 5.16
N ARG A 172 9.76 13.32 4.95
CA ARG A 172 9.35 14.72 5.10
C ARG A 172 8.11 15.09 4.27
N GLU A 173 7.73 14.29 3.28
CA GLU A 173 6.56 14.55 2.45
C GLU A 173 5.26 14.10 3.14
N SER A 174 5.32 13.32 4.23
CA SER A 174 4.21 13.13 5.16
C SER A 174 4.08 14.31 6.12
N GLY A 175 2.85 14.62 6.54
CA GLY A 175 2.55 15.82 7.32
C GLY A 175 3.14 15.81 8.75
N ASP A 176 3.39 14.63 9.30
CA ASP A 176 3.85 14.38 10.67
C ASP A 176 5.32 13.90 10.77
N ALA A 177 5.95 13.63 9.64
CA ALA A 177 7.33 13.18 9.56
C ALA A 177 8.29 14.28 9.08
N GLN A 178 9.59 14.08 9.33
CA GLN A 178 10.65 15.05 9.01
C GLN A 178 11.86 14.52 8.21
N PRO A 179 12.16 13.21 8.13
CA PRO A 179 13.42 12.77 7.55
C PRO A 179 13.45 12.94 6.03
N SER A 180 14.61 13.32 5.48
CA SER A 180 14.82 13.22 4.04
C SER A 180 14.94 11.75 3.61
N LEU A 181 14.74 11.48 2.31
CA LEU A 181 15.04 10.17 1.72
C LEU A 181 16.48 9.72 2.02
N ASP A 182 17.42 10.65 2.11
CA ASP A 182 18.83 10.40 2.44
C ASP A 182 18.99 9.86 3.85
N ALA A 183 18.36 10.50 4.82
CA ALA A 183 18.42 10.08 6.22
C ALA A 183 17.78 8.69 6.39
N ILE A 184 16.68 8.43 5.68
CA ILE A 184 16.02 7.12 5.64
C ILE A 184 16.97 6.07 5.07
N ALA A 185 17.53 6.29 3.87
CA ALA A 185 18.41 5.35 3.21
C ALA A 185 19.68 5.08 4.02
N ASP A 186 20.35 6.12 4.51
CA ASP A 186 21.58 5.99 5.31
C ASP A 186 21.33 5.17 6.58
N PHE A 187 20.23 5.43 7.28
CA PHE A 187 19.89 4.71 8.50
C PHE A 187 19.51 3.25 8.20
N ALA A 188 18.63 3.02 7.22
CA ALA A 188 18.18 1.69 6.83
C ALA A 188 19.36 0.81 6.39
N ARG A 189 20.24 1.34 5.54
CA ARG A 189 21.48 0.67 5.11
C ARG A 189 22.43 0.41 6.27
N GLY A 190 22.56 1.37 7.19
CA GLY A 190 23.33 1.21 8.42
C GLY A 190 22.87 0.04 9.30
N ARG A 191 21.59 -0.35 9.19
CA ARG A 191 21.02 -1.53 9.84
C ARG A 191 21.04 -2.80 8.97
N GLY A 192 21.48 -2.72 7.72
CA GLY A 192 21.55 -3.84 6.79
C GLY A 192 20.25 -4.10 6.02
N LEU A 193 19.39 -3.09 5.87
CA LEU A 193 18.22 -3.17 5.00
C LEU A 193 18.60 -2.89 3.54
N ASP A 194 17.91 -3.57 2.63
CA ASP A 194 18.02 -3.43 1.17
C ASP A 194 17.01 -2.41 0.60
N PHE A 195 15.85 -2.24 1.27
CA PHE A 195 14.78 -1.35 0.81
C PHE A 195 13.95 -0.79 1.97
N ALA A 196 13.21 0.29 1.69
CA ALA A 196 12.10 0.74 2.53
C ALA A 196 10.93 1.18 1.64
N LEU A 197 9.70 0.87 2.07
CA LEU A 197 8.49 1.48 1.56
C LEU A 197 8.42 2.91 2.10
N ILE A 198 8.40 3.90 1.22
CA ILE A 198 8.08 5.27 1.64
C ILE A 198 6.56 5.43 1.51
N SER A 199 5.88 5.44 2.64
CA SER A 199 4.44 5.34 2.78
C SER A 199 3.82 6.63 3.33
N ASP A 200 4.18 7.79 2.77
CA ASP A 200 3.67 9.07 3.27
C ASP A 200 2.13 9.13 3.28
N HIS A 201 1.54 9.77 4.29
CA HIS A 201 0.10 9.82 4.49
C HIS A 201 -0.63 10.48 3.31
N ASN A 202 -1.43 9.69 2.59
CA ASN A 202 -2.38 10.15 1.57
C ASN A 202 -1.79 11.03 0.45
N THR A 203 -0.47 10.98 0.24
CA THR A 203 0.25 11.71 -0.80
C THR A 203 1.26 10.81 -1.51
N ILE A 204 1.62 11.21 -2.73
CA ILE A 204 2.64 10.57 -3.57
C ILE A 204 3.77 11.54 -3.96
N SER A 205 3.81 12.73 -3.34
CA SER A 205 4.76 13.79 -3.70
C SER A 205 6.24 13.41 -3.51
N GLN A 206 6.53 12.45 -2.64
CA GLN A 206 7.84 11.82 -2.47
C GLN A 206 8.36 11.17 -3.76
N LEU A 207 7.48 10.66 -4.63
CA LEU A 207 7.88 9.97 -5.86
C LEU A 207 8.66 10.88 -6.81
N ASP A 208 8.37 12.19 -6.82
CA ASP A 208 9.08 13.16 -7.66
C ASP A 208 10.58 13.18 -7.36
N PHE A 209 10.99 12.83 -6.13
CA PHE A 209 12.38 12.90 -5.69
C PHE A 209 13.13 11.57 -5.87
N TYR A 210 12.44 10.50 -6.27
CA TYR A 210 13.03 9.16 -6.31
C TYR A 210 14.16 9.04 -7.31
N VAL A 211 14.08 9.68 -8.49
CA VAL A 211 15.14 9.56 -9.51
C VAL A 211 16.45 10.15 -8.99
N ASP A 212 16.40 11.33 -8.37
CA ASP A 212 17.57 11.95 -7.75
C ASP A 212 18.08 11.14 -6.55
N ALA A 213 17.17 10.75 -5.64
CA ALA A 213 17.53 9.97 -4.46
C ALA A 213 18.14 8.61 -4.81
N GLN A 214 17.58 7.89 -5.79
CA GLN A 214 18.11 6.62 -6.28
C GLN A 214 19.48 6.78 -6.93
N GLY A 215 19.74 7.90 -7.61
CA GLY A 215 21.06 8.22 -8.16
C GLY A 215 22.13 8.42 -7.07
N ARG A 216 21.74 8.94 -5.91
CA ARG A 216 22.63 9.13 -4.75
C ARG A 216 22.76 7.86 -3.89
N HIS A 217 21.75 7.00 -3.89
CA HIS A 217 21.69 5.73 -3.16
C HIS A 217 21.46 4.54 -4.12
N PRO A 218 22.44 4.19 -4.98
CA PRO A 218 22.24 3.24 -6.08
C PRO A 218 22.09 1.77 -5.66
N ASP A 219 22.27 1.47 -4.37
CA ASP A 219 22.22 0.14 -3.78
C ASP A 219 21.22 0.03 -2.62
N PHE A 220 20.24 0.96 -2.57
CA PHE A 220 19.09 0.90 -1.68
C PHE A 220 17.83 1.23 -2.46
N LEU A 221 16.82 0.37 -2.39
CA LEU A 221 15.58 0.57 -3.14
C LEU A 221 14.60 1.42 -2.33
N PHE A 222 14.23 2.58 -2.87
CA PHE A 222 13.03 3.29 -2.44
C PHE A 222 11.82 2.61 -3.06
N LEU A 223 11.10 1.82 -2.27
CA LEU A 223 9.89 1.14 -2.74
C LEU A 223 8.74 2.16 -2.72
N PRO A 224 8.08 2.40 -3.87
CA PRO A 224 6.99 3.38 -3.94
C PRO A 224 5.77 2.89 -3.18
N GLY A 225 5.05 3.80 -2.56
CA GLY A 225 3.80 3.54 -1.89
C GLY A 225 3.18 4.79 -1.31
N MET A 226 2.12 4.60 -0.54
CA MET A 226 1.39 5.63 0.19
C MET A 226 0.73 4.95 1.38
N GLU A 227 0.70 5.59 2.54
CA GLU A 227 -0.21 5.15 3.60
C GLU A 227 -1.60 5.73 3.31
N PHE A 228 -2.48 4.84 2.85
CA PHE A 228 -3.90 5.10 2.68
C PHE A 228 -4.53 5.20 4.08
N THR A 229 -4.83 6.42 4.49
CA THR A 229 -5.20 6.76 5.86
C THR A 229 -6.64 7.23 5.87
N THR A 230 -7.50 6.55 6.63
CA THR A 230 -8.90 6.92 6.84
C THR A 230 -9.25 6.85 8.32
N TYR A 231 -10.41 7.39 8.70
CA TYR A 231 -10.91 7.33 10.07
C TYR A 231 -11.40 5.94 10.53
N ASP A 232 -11.41 4.96 9.62
CA ASP A 232 -11.88 3.58 9.82
C ASP A 232 -10.78 2.55 9.51
N GLY A 233 -9.53 2.96 9.45
CA GLY A 233 -8.39 2.07 9.25
C GLY A 233 -7.31 2.69 8.38
N HIS A 234 -6.06 2.32 8.67
CA HIS A 234 -4.92 2.65 7.82
C HIS A 234 -4.47 1.42 7.03
N ALA A 235 -3.96 1.64 5.82
CA ALA A 235 -3.35 0.61 5.01
C ALA A 235 -2.20 1.15 4.17
N SER A 236 -1.15 0.35 4.02
CA SER A 236 -0.14 0.58 3.00
C SER A 236 -0.70 0.22 1.62
N ALA A 237 -0.66 1.19 0.71
CA ALA A 237 -0.84 0.99 -0.72
C ALA A 237 0.55 0.72 -1.35
N ILE A 238 1.04 -0.51 -1.22
CA ILE A 238 2.40 -0.89 -1.58
C ILE A 238 2.54 -0.92 -3.10
N GLY A 239 3.55 -0.24 -3.64
CA GLY A 239 3.86 -0.20 -5.07
C GLY A 239 3.04 0.78 -5.89
N VAL A 240 2.13 1.55 -5.29
CA VAL A 240 1.35 2.55 -6.04
C VAL A 240 2.23 3.72 -6.47
N THR A 241 1.98 4.24 -7.66
CA THR A 241 2.70 5.38 -8.22
C THR A 241 1.78 6.50 -8.68
N GLN A 242 0.46 6.30 -8.55
CA GLN A 242 -0.60 7.26 -8.75
C GLN A 242 -1.44 7.34 -7.48
N TRP A 243 -1.92 8.54 -7.17
CA TRP A 243 -2.67 8.79 -5.96
C TRP A 243 -3.97 7.96 -5.91
N VAL A 244 -4.32 7.49 -4.71
CA VAL A 244 -5.55 6.73 -4.43
C VAL A 244 -6.42 7.53 -3.49
N ASN A 245 -7.70 7.69 -3.83
CA ASN A 245 -8.62 8.54 -3.09
C ASN A 245 -9.02 7.91 -1.75
N HIS A 246 -8.53 8.50 -0.64
CA HIS A 246 -8.76 8.07 0.74
C HIS A 246 -10.03 8.62 1.39
N ARG A 247 -10.72 9.55 0.72
CA ARG A 247 -11.81 10.34 1.32
C ARG A 247 -13.14 9.58 1.27
N ILE A 248 -13.16 8.38 1.85
CA ILE A 248 -14.29 7.46 1.82
C ILE A 248 -15.57 8.17 2.26
N GLY A 249 -16.66 7.96 1.52
CA GLY A 249 -17.95 8.63 1.72
C GLY A 249 -18.08 10.00 1.05
N ALA A 250 -16.98 10.69 0.78
CA ALA A 250 -17.00 11.99 0.09
C ALA A 250 -17.08 11.80 -1.44
N GLU A 251 -17.97 12.55 -2.10
CA GLU A 251 -18.18 12.53 -3.56
C GLU A 251 -18.31 11.10 -4.18
N GLY A 252 -18.79 10.13 -3.40
CA GLY A 252 -18.98 8.74 -3.84
C GLY A 252 -17.72 7.86 -3.78
N ALA A 253 -16.63 8.31 -3.16
CA ALA A 253 -15.46 7.48 -2.90
C ALA A 253 -15.82 6.30 -1.97
N THR A 254 -15.38 5.09 -2.34
CA THR A 254 -15.60 3.87 -1.55
C THR A 254 -14.30 3.11 -1.34
N ILE A 255 -14.23 2.30 -0.29
CA ILE A 255 -13.06 1.50 0.02
C ILE A 255 -12.76 0.46 -1.08
N GLU A 256 -13.80 -0.09 -1.72
CA GLU A 256 -13.64 -1.02 -2.83
C GLU A 256 -13.06 -0.34 -4.07
N ALA A 257 -13.49 0.90 -4.36
CA ALA A 257 -12.92 1.68 -5.46
C ALA A 257 -11.45 2.04 -5.20
N ALA A 258 -11.10 2.36 -3.95
CA ALA A 258 -9.72 2.60 -3.54
C ALA A 258 -8.87 1.33 -3.67
N ALA A 259 -9.34 0.20 -3.15
CA ALA A 259 -8.66 -1.09 -3.26
C ALA A 259 -8.49 -1.52 -4.73
N GLN A 260 -9.52 -1.32 -5.57
CA GLN A 260 -9.43 -1.58 -7.00
C GLN A 260 -8.40 -0.68 -7.69
N ALA A 261 -8.35 0.61 -7.35
CA ALA A 261 -7.35 1.54 -7.90
C ALA A 261 -5.92 1.15 -7.50
N ILE A 262 -5.71 0.57 -6.31
CA ILE A 262 -4.42 -0.01 -5.91
C ILE A 262 -4.10 -1.24 -6.78
N ILE A 263 -5.06 -2.15 -6.96
CA ILE A 263 -4.90 -3.38 -7.76
C ILE A 263 -4.61 -3.06 -9.22
N ASP A 264 -5.29 -2.07 -9.82
CA ASP A 264 -5.14 -1.67 -11.22
C ASP A 264 -3.74 -1.13 -11.53
N GLN A 265 -3.06 -0.57 -10.52
CA GLN A 265 -1.66 -0.14 -10.61
C GLN A 265 -0.67 -1.32 -10.44
N GLY A 266 -1.16 -2.53 -10.18
CA GLY A 266 -0.33 -3.65 -9.77
C GLY A 266 0.26 -3.45 -8.37
N GLY A 267 -0.43 -2.71 -7.49
CA GLY A 267 -0.09 -2.54 -6.09
C GLY A 267 -0.64 -3.66 -5.19
N ILE A 268 -0.44 -3.50 -3.88
CA ILE A 268 -0.98 -4.38 -2.83
C ILE A 268 -1.54 -3.50 -1.72
N MET A 269 -2.79 -3.74 -1.33
CA MET A 269 -3.36 -3.17 -0.11
C MET A 269 -3.02 -4.07 1.09
N SER A 270 -2.43 -3.47 2.13
CA SER A 270 -2.07 -4.15 3.38
C SER A 270 -2.55 -3.32 4.56
N PRO A 271 -3.50 -3.80 5.38
CA PRO A 271 -3.88 -3.11 6.61
C PRO A 271 -2.66 -2.89 7.51
N ASN A 272 -2.46 -1.65 7.94
CA ASN A 272 -1.42 -1.25 8.88
C ASN A 272 -1.96 -1.44 10.29
N HIS A 273 -1.09 -1.87 11.21
CA HIS A 273 -1.34 -2.00 12.65
C HIS A 273 -2.83 -2.26 13.01
N PRO A 274 -3.47 -3.34 12.49
CA PRO A 274 -4.93 -3.44 12.39
C PRO A 274 -5.66 -3.52 13.74
N ALA A 275 -4.90 -3.70 14.83
CA ALA A 275 -5.39 -3.77 16.20
C ALA A 275 -4.97 -2.57 17.09
N PHE A 276 -4.40 -1.51 16.52
CA PHE A 276 -4.06 -0.27 17.24
C PHE A 276 -5.30 0.59 17.47
N ASP A 277 -6.14 0.18 18.42
CA ASP A 277 -7.25 1.02 18.92
C ASP A 277 -6.73 1.91 20.05
N LEU A 278 -6.18 3.07 19.68
CA LEU A 278 -5.52 4.02 20.59
C LEU A 278 -6.29 5.34 20.81
N GLY A 279 -7.47 5.49 20.20
CA GLY A 279 -8.26 6.72 20.25
C GLY A 279 -7.45 7.94 19.76
N ASP A 280 -7.43 9.02 20.54
CA ASP A 280 -6.73 10.27 20.20
C ASP A 280 -5.22 10.13 19.93
N LEU A 281 -4.57 9.04 20.38
CA LEU A 281 -3.14 8.82 20.13
C LEU A 281 -2.86 8.31 18.71
N CYS A 282 -3.86 7.73 18.04
CA CYS A 282 -3.76 7.20 16.69
C CYS A 282 -5.19 7.17 16.11
N ILE A 283 -5.59 8.30 15.51
CA ILE A 283 -6.96 8.53 15.05
C ILE A 283 -7.23 7.59 13.88
N GLY A 284 -8.22 6.70 14.00
CA GLY A 284 -8.65 5.82 12.92
C GLY A 284 -7.74 4.62 12.62
N CYS A 285 -6.76 4.30 13.47
CA CYS A 285 -5.74 3.30 13.16
C CYS A 285 -6.23 1.84 13.14
N ALA A 286 -7.26 1.50 13.92
CA ALA A 286 -7.82 0.16 13.93
C ALA A 286 -8.58 -0.13 12.61
N TRP A 287 -8.28 -1.26 11.98
CA TRP A 287 -8.91 -1.61 10.70
C TRP A 287 -10.38 -2.00 10.89
N ALA A 288 -11.29 -1.13 10.49
CA ALA A 288 -12.74 -1.28 10.57
C ALA A 288 -13.45 -1.18 9.21
N GLN A 289 -12.70 -0.96 8.13
CA GLN A 289 -13.22 -0.86 6.77
C GLN A 289 -14.00 -2.13 6.34
N PRO A 290 -15.20 -1.99 5.73
CA PRO A 290 -16.03 -3.11 5.28
C PRO A 290 -15.57 -3.68 3.92
N LEU A 291 -14.26 -3.88 3.75
CA LEU A 291 -13.66 -4.38 2.51
C LEU A 291 -13.69 -5.91 2.45
N ASP A 292 -13.97 -6.47 1.26
CA ASP A 292 -13.77 -7.90 0.99
C ASP A 292 -12.28 -8.27 1.16
N PRO A 293 -11.92 -9.18 2.10
CA PRO A 293 -10.53 -9.55 2.32
C PRO A 293 -9.82 -10.14 1.08
N ALA A 294 -10.57 -10.58 0.06
CA ALA A 294 -10.00 -11.00 -1.22
C ALA A 294 -9.29 -9.86 -1.99
N MET A 295 -9.53 -8.60 -1.63
CA MET A 295 -8.85 -7.44 -2.20
C MET A 295 -7.56 -7.07 -1.45
N LEU A 296 -7.25 -7.74 -0.34
CA LEU A 296 -6.00 -7.59 0.40
C LEU A 296 -4.93 -8.54 -0.15
N GLY A 297 -3.65 -8.16 -0.04
CA GLY A 297 -2.54 -9.05 -0.40
C GLY A 297 -1.54 -9.30 0.73
N ALA A 298 -1.60 -8.50 1.80
CA ALA A 298 -0.77 -8.67 2.98
C ALA A 298 -1.46 -8.07 4.21
N VAL A 299 -0.88 -8.30 5.39
CA VAL A 299 -1.25 -7.65 6.65
C VAL A 299 0.01 -7.29 7.41
N GLU A 300 0.05 -6.09 7.97
CA GLU A 300 1.07 -5.70 8.93
C GLU A 300 0.83 -6.42 10.27
N VAL A 301 1.57 -7.49 10.51
CA VAL A 301 1.44 -8.33 11.71
C VAL A 301 2.25 -7.80 12.90
N ALA A 302 3.13 -6.84 12.64
CA ALA A 302 3.95 -6.18 13.64
C ALA A 302 4.26 -4.75 13.20
N THR A 303 4.05 -3.83 14.12
CA THR A 303 4.32 -2.40 13.99
C THR A 303 4.90 -1.94 15.31
N THR A 304 5.85 -1.00 15.27
CA THR A 304 6.51 -0.45 16.45
C THR A 304 7.18 -1.54 17.32
N GLY A 305 8.40 -1.99 16.95
CA GLY A 305 9.24 -3.04 17.58
C GLY A 305 8.86 -3.65 18.95
N LEU A 306 9.03 -4.97 19.11
CA LEU A 306 8.51 -5.75 20.27
C LEU A 306 8.94 -5.30 21.67
N ASP A 307 10.09 -4.63 21.82
CA ASP A 307 10.53 -4.13 23.14
C ASP A 307 9.79 -2.85 23.58
N LYS A 308 8.86 -2.38 22.75
CA LYS A 308 8.09 -1.14 22.92
C LYS A 308 6.59 -1.44 22.91
N ALA A 309 5.77 -0.50 22.44
CA ALA A 309 4.33 -0.66 22.32
C ALA A 309 3.92 -1.94 21.55
N GLY A 310 4.70 -2.36 20.54
CA GLY A 310 4.38 -3.50 19.67
C GLY A 310 4.15 -4.82 20.40
N LYS A 311 4.68 -5.02 21.62
CA LYS A 311 4.40 -6.22 22.43
C LYS A 311 2.90 -6.44 22.65
N SER A 312 2.15 -5.37 22.86
CA SER A 312 0.72 -5.43 23.18
C SER A 312 -0.14 -5.68 21.93
N PHE A 313 0.39 -5.37 20.75
CA PHE A 313 -0.38 -5.34 19.51
C PHE A 313 0.00 -6.43 18.50
N THR A 314 1.24 -6.92 18.53
CA THR A 314 1.71 -7.99 17.63
C THR A 314 0.88 -9.27 17.76
N GLY A 315 0.48 -9.65 18.98
CA GLY A 315 -0.39 -10.81 19.21
C GLY A 315 -1.77 -10.65 18.53
N PRO A 316 -2.52 -9.57 18.83
CA PRO A 316 -3.75 -9.24 18.14
C PRO A 316 -3.63 -9.13 16.61
N ALA A 317 -2.59 -8.49 16.07
CA ALA A 317 -2.38 -8.35 14.64
C ALA A 317 -2.11 -9.71 13.94
N ILE A 318 -1.29 -10.58 14.55
CA ILE A 318 -1.09 -11.95 14.06
C ILE A 318 -2.41 -12.74 14.09
N LYS A 319 -3.25 -12.54 15.11
CA LYS A 319 -4.57 -13.19 15.19
C LYS A 319 -5.52 -12.70 14.09
N PHE A 320 -5.49 -11.40 13.78
CA PHE A 320 -6.26 -10.81 12.69
C PHE A 320 -5.84 -11.43 11.35
N TRP A 321 -4.54 -11.39 11.04
CA TRP A 321 -3.98 -12.01 9.83
C TRP A 321 -4.29 -13.51 9.72
N ASP A 322 -4.06 -14.29 10.79
CA ASP A 322 -4.32 -15.74 10.79
C ASP A 322 -5.82 -16.06 10.67
N GLY A 323 -6.69 -15.15 11.13
CA GLY A 323 -8.14 -15.23 10.97
C GLY A 323 -8.57 -15.07 9.51
N LEU A 324 -8.07 -14.04 8.81
CA LEU A 324 -8.30 -13.87 7.38
C LEU A 324 -7.76 -15.05 6.57
N CYS A 325 -6.58 -15.55 6.94
CA CYS A 325 -6.02 -16.76 6.33
C CYS A 325 -6.90 -17.99 6.60
N ALA A 326 -7.57 -18.05 7.75
CA ALA A 326 -8.51 -19.12 8.07
C ALA A 326 -9.76 -19.15 7.20
N GLU A 327 -10.12 -18.02 6.61
CA GLU A 327 -11.22 -17.88 5.66
C GLU A 327 -10.80 -18.25 4.22
N GLY A 328 -9.53 -18.59 4.00
CA GLY A 328 -9.00 -19.05 2.71
C GLY A 328 -8.21 -18.00 1.94
N HIS A 329 -7.95 -16.82 2.54
CA HIS A 329 -7.17 -15.76 1.90
C HIS A 329 -5.66 -16.01 2.08
N HIS A 330 -4.93 -16.11 0.97
CA HIS A 330 -3.47 -16.31 0.99
C HIS A 330 -2.74 -14.97 1.16
N LEU A 331 -2.83 -14.39 2.35
CA LEU A 331 -2.24 -13.09 2.67
C LEU A 331 -0.83 -13.24 3.24
N ALA A 332 0.12 -12.42 2.80
CA ALA A 332 1.45 -12.37 3.38
C ALA A 332 1.46 -11.66 4.75
N ALA A 333 2.30 -12.15 5.67
CA ALA A 333 2.68 -11.40 6.86
C ALA A 333 3.80 -10.41 6.52
N ILE A 334 3.61 -9.13 6.83
CA ILE A 334 4.65 -8.10 6.75
C ILE A 334 4.74 -7.33 8.08
N GLY A 335 5.78 -6.53 8.23
CA GLY A 335 5.94 -5.60 9.35
C GLY A 335 6.74 -4.38 8.92
N GLY A 336 6.44 -3.23 9.52
CA GLY A 336 7.19 -1.99 9.35
C GLY A 336 7.32 -1.19 10.64
N SER A 337 8.28 -0.26 10.66
CA SER A 337 8.61 0.49 11.88
C SER A 337 7.61 1.57 12.23
N ASP A 338 6.93 2.12 11.22
CA ASP A 338 6.14 3.34 11.30
C ASP A 338 7.00 4.54 11.74
N ASP A 339 8.22 4.61 11.20
CA ASP A 339 9.20 5.64 11.59
C ASP A 339 8.90 6.99 10.93
N HIS A 340 8.89 8.04 11.76
CA HIS A 340 8.63 9.43 11.38
C HIS A 340 9.84 10.36 11.57
N LYS A 341 10.98 9.83 12.05
CA LYS A 341 12.11 10.62 12.60
C LYS A 341 13.48 10.17 12.08
N GLY A 342 13.53 9.38 11.01
CA GLY A 342 14.75 8.87 10.39
C GLY A 342 15.56 7.97 11.33
N GLY A 343 14.89 7.14 12.13
CA GLY A 343 15.53 6.22 13.07
C GLY A 343 16.04 6.84 14.36
N GLN A 344 15.81 8.14 14.59
CA GLN A 344 16.34 8.86 15.75
C GLN A 344 15.47 8.76 16.99
N SER A 345 14.19 8.41 16.84
CA SER A 345 13.27 8.44 17.98
C SER A 345 13.35 7.18 18.85
N GLN A 346 13.19 7.39 20.15
CA GLN A 346 13.31 6.37 21.19
C GLN A 346 12.08 6.38 22.12
N GLY A 347 10.98 7.03 21.72
CA GLY A 347 9.74 7.03 22.47
C GLY A 347 9.13 5.63 22.56
N PHE A 348 8.14 5.49 23.45
CA PHE A 348 7.49 4.21 23.71
C PHE A 348 6.64 3.71 22.53
N PHE A 349 6.15 4.63 21.68
CA PHE A 349 5.41 4.35 20.46
C PHE A 349 6.26 4.54 19.19
N ASP A 350 7.52 4.93 19.32
CA ASP A 350 8.38 5.13 18.16
C ASP A 350 9.25 3.91 17.95
N SER A 351 9.49 3.50 16.71
CA SER A 351 10.47 2.47 16.40
C SER A 351 11.42 2.92 15.31
N PRO A 352 12.74 2.63 15.43
CA PRO A 352 13.66 2.97 14.37
C PRO A 352 13.41 2.12 13.12
N ILE A 353 13.60 2.71 11.94
CA ILE A 353 13.50 2.05 10.63
C ILE A 353 14.13 0.65 10.66
N GLY A 354 13.39 -0.37 10.26
CA GLY A 354 13.75 -1.78 10.30
C GLY A 354 13.47 -2.47 11.62
N ASP A 355 12.63 -1.93 12.50
CA ASP A 355 12.17 -2.62 13.71
C ASP A 355 10.63 -2.54 13.81
N PRO A 356 9.89 -3.55 13.30
CA PRO A 356 10.35 -4.81 12.72
C PRO A 356 11.00 -4.72 11.32
N THR A 357 11.67 -5.80 10.91
CA THR A 357 12.18 -6.01 9.55
C THR A 357 11.39 -7.11 8.87
N THR A 358 11.01 -6.92 7.62
CA THR A 358 10.45 -7.98 6.77
C THR A 358 11.50 -8.46 5.78
N MET A 359 11.75 -9.76 5.77
CA MET A 359 12.54 -10.42 4.74
C MET A 359 11.59 -10.87 3.62
N VAL A 360 11.93 -10.56 2.37
CA VAL A 360 11.15 -10.98 1.19
C VAL A 360 12.06 -11.77 0.25
N TYR A 361 11.67 -12.99 -0.12
CA TYR A 361 12.39 -13.72 -1.16
C TYR A 361 11.93 -13.21 -2.53
N ALA A 362 12.86 -12.64 -3.30
CA ALA A 362 12.58 -12.04 -4.60
C ALA A 362 13.71 -12.35 -5.60
N GLU A 363 13.41 -12.26 -6.89
CA GLU A 363 14.35 -12.53 -7.99
C GLU A 363 15.36 -11.40 -8.23
N SER A 364 15.01 -10.17 -7.83
CA SER A 364 15.89 -8.99 -7.88
C SER A 364 15.45 -7.95 -6.84
N LEU A 365 16.32 -6.98 -6.56
CA LEU A 365 16.00 -5.79 -5.77
C LEU A 365 15.32 -4.75 -6.66
N SER A 366 14.04 -4.98 -6.94
CA SER A 366 13.17 -4.07 -7.69
C SER A 366 11.77 -4.04 -7.10
N ALA A 367 11.02 -2.95 -7.30
CA ALA A 367 9.65 -2.87 -6.80
C ALA A 367 8.79 -4.04 -7.30
N ALA A 368 8.86 -4.35 -8.60
CA ALA A 368 8.10 -5.44 -9.19
C ALA A 368 8.43 -6.82 -8.57
N ALA A 369 9.72 -7.11 -8.33
CA ALA A 369 10.14 -8.39 -7.75
C ALA A 369 9.79 -8.50 -6.26
N ILE A 370 9.93 -7.41 -5.49
CA ILE A 370 9.50 -7.37 -4.07
C ILE A 370 7.99 -7.60 -3.97
N LEU A 371 7.18 -6.90 -4.76
CA LEU A 371 5.73 -7.12 -4.76
C LEU A 371 5.36 -8.54 -5.22
N ALA A 372 6.10 -9.15 -6.14
CA ALA A 372 5.88 -10.54 -6.54
C ALA A 372 6.17 -11.52 -5.38
N GLY A 373 7.23 -11.27 -4.60
CA GLY A 373 7.54 -12.04 -3.40
C GLY A 373 6.44 -11.94 -2.33
N ILE A 374 5.89 -10.73 -2.10
CA ILE A 374 4.77 -10.53 -1.17
C ILE A 374 3.53 -11.29 -1.65
N ARG A 375 3.14 -11.15 -2.92
CA ARG A 375 1.97 -11.88 -3.46
C ARG A 375 2.11 -13.40 -3.36
N ALA A 376 3.34 -13.89 -3.45
CA ALA A 376 3.63 -15.31 -3.31
C ALA A 376 3.70 -15.76 -1.85
N GLY A 377 3.46 -14.90 -0.86
CA GLY A 377 3.56 -15.23 0.56
C GLY A 377 5.00 -15.52 1.03
N ARG A 378 6.01 -15.09 0.28
CA ARG A 378 7.43 -15.41 0.54
C ARG A 378 8.06 -14.40 1.48
N THR A 379 7.49 -14.30 2.68
CA THR A 379 7.88 -13.30 3.68
C THR A 379 8.18 -13.91 5.04
N VAL A 380 9.14 -13.30 5.73
CA VAL A 380 9.51 -13.61 7.11
C VAL A 380 9.64 -12.31 7.88
N VAL A 381 8.85 -12.13 8.94
CA VAL A 381 8.91 -10.92 9.77
C VAL A 381 9.78 -11.19 10.97
N LYS A 382 10.85 -10.40 11.09
CA LYS A 382 11.77 -10.31 12.22
C LYS A 382 11.32 -9.17 13.12
N LEU A 383 10.85 -9.50 14.31
CA LEU A 383 10.02 -8.64 15.14
C LEU A 383 10.81 -7.63 16.00
N GLN A 384 12.13 -7.82 16.14
CA GLN A 384 13.09 -6.87 16.73
C GLN A 384 14.17 -6.41 15.74
N GLY A 385 13.80 -6.43 14.45
CA GLY A 385 14.63 -5.95 13.36
C GLY A 385 15.65 -6.92 12.80
N PRO A 386 16.64 -6.47 12.00
CA PRO A 386 17.35 -7.35 11.07
C PRO A 386 18.29 -8.36 11.77
N GLY A 387 18.67 -8.06 13.02
CA GLY A 387 19.50 -8.92 13.86
C GLY A 387 18.76 -10.10 14.48
N ASP A 388 17.43 -10.15 14.41
CA ASP A 388 16.67 -11.30 14.90
C ASP A 388 16.95 -12.57 14.08
N PRO A 389 16.69 -13.75 14.66
CA PRO A 389 16.95 -15.02 13.98
C PRO A 389 16.23 -15.08 12.63
N MET A 390 16.86 -15.66 11.61
CA MET A 390 16.20 -15.96 10.35
C MET A 390 15.61 -17.37 10.42
N ILE A 391 14.45 -17.56 9.79
CA ILE A 391 13.83 -18.86 9.59
C ILE A 391 13.38 -18.98 8.14
N GLU A 392 13.70 -20.12 7.51
CA GLU A 392 13.28 -20.46 6.16
C GLU A 392 12.42 -21.72 6.26
N LEU A 393 11.13 -21.61 5.91
CA LEU A 393 10.20 -22.75 5.91
C LEU A 393 10.11 -23.31 4.50
N SER A 394 10.31 -24.62 4.39
CA SER A 394 10.31 -25.31 3.11
C SER A 394 9.67 -26.69 3.23
N ALA A 395 9.33 -27.26 2.08
CA ALA A 395 8.82 -28.60 1.97
C ALA A 395 9.22 -29.22 0.62
N ALA A 396 9.58 -30.51 0.63
CA ALA A 396 10.28 -31.12 -0.50
C ALA A 396 11.53 -30.29 -0.92
N ASP A 397 12.12 -30.57 -2.09
CA ASP A 397 13.35 -29.87 -2.54
C ASP A 397 13.08 -28.49 -3.16
N ALA A 398 11.84 -27.99 -3.21
CA ALA A 398 11.50 -26.78 -3.98
C ALA A 398 10.39 -25.85 -3.43
N ALA A 399 9.46 -26.33 -2.58
CA ALA A 399 8.42 -25.46 -2.06
C ALA A 399 8.94 -24.64 -0.87
N ILE A 400 8.64 -23.34 -0.86
CA ILE A 400 9.06 -22.39 0.18
C ILE A 400 7.84 -21.66 0.77
N ASP A 401 8.07 -20.76 1.72
CA ASP A 401 7.05 -19.89 2.32
C ASP A 401 6.04 -19.37 1.28
N GLY A 402 4.74 -19.49 1.59
CA GLY A 402 3.66 -19.02 0.72
C GLY A 402 3.19 -20.00 -0.36
N ASP A 403 3.96 -21.03 -0.72
CA ASP A 403 3.56 -22.00 -1.73
C ASP A 403 2.40 -22.92 -1.24
N THR A 404 1.57 -23.40 -2.18
CA THR A 404 0.57 -24.45 -1.94
C THR A 404 1.09 -25.81 -2.39
N ILE A 405 1.29 -26.70 -1.44
CA ILE A 405 1.70 -28.09 -1.65
C ILE A 405 0.46 -28.96 -1.85
N THR A 406 0.47 -29.76 -2.90
CA THR A 406 -0.54 -30.79 -3.17
C THR A 406 0.10 -32.16 -2.97
N ALA A 407 -0.14 -32.78 -1.80
CA ALA A 407 0.39 -34.09 -1.41
C ALA A 407 -0.37 -34.66 -0.21
N ASP A 408 -0.52 -35.98 -0.10
CA ASP A 408 -1.17 -36.62 1.06
C ASP A 408 -0.39 -36.42 2.37
N ALA A 409 0.94 -36.40 2.24
CA ALA A 409 1.86 -36.18 3.33
C ALA A 409 3.11 -35.47 2.82
N VAL A 410 3.69 -34.62 3.66
CA VAL A 410 4.95 -33.94 3.37
C VAL A 410 5.75 -33.73 4.66
N THR A 411 7.08 -33.82 4.56
CA THR A 411 7.97 -33.38 5.65
C THR A 411 8.25 -31.89 5.46
N LEU A 412 7.81 -31.08 6.42
CA LEU A 412 8.16 -29.67 6.49
C LEU A 412 9.53 -29.54 7.17
N LYS A 413 10.34 -28.62 6.66
CA LYS A 413 11.68 -28.29 7.18
C LYS A 413 11.77 -26.80 7.46
N ALA A 414 12.15 -26.47 8.69
CA ALA A 414 12.49 -25.12 9.10
C ALA A 414 14.00 -25.03 9.34
N ARG A 415 14.69 -24.21 8.54
CA ARG A 415 16.10 -23.89 8.72
C ARG A 415 16.20 -22.57 9.47
N VAL A 416 16.79 -22.60 10.66
CA VAL A 416 16.95 -21.43 11.53
C VAL A 416 18.42 -21.03 11.60
N SER A 417 18.71 -19.73 11.51
CA SER A 417 20.06 -19.19 11.66
C SER A 417 20.10 -17.93 12.53
N GLY A 418 21.24 -17.69 13.20
CA GLY A 418 21.43 -16.53 14.08
C GLY A 418 20.62 -16.58 15.38
N ALA A 419 20.10 -17.75 15.75
CA ALA A 419 19.34 -17.92 16.99
C ALA A 419 20.28 -18.03 18.22
N PRO A 420 20.08 -17.22 19.28
CA PRO A 420 20.87 -17.34 20.50
C PRO A 420 20.59 -18.65 21.25
N ALA A 421 21.51 -19.05 22.13
CA ALA A 421 21.35 -20.27 22.92
C ALA A 421 20.07 -20.22 23.78
N GLY A 422 19.35 -21.34 23.86
CA GLY A 422 18.08 -21.45 24.58
C GLY A 422 16.85 -21.01 23.78
N SER A 423 17.03 -20.66 22.50
CA SER A 423 15.92 -20.39 21.58
C SER A 423 15.15 -21.66 21.24
N LYS A 424 13.88 -21.50 20.84
CA LYS A 424 12.99 -22.58 20.41
C LYS A 424 12.45 -22.31 19.02
N LEU A 425 12.39 -23.36 18.20
CA LEU A 425 11.60 -23.41 16.98
C LEU A 425 10.20 -23.92 17.33
N ARG A 426 9.16 -23.28 16.79
CA ARG A 426 7.77 -23.75 16.88
C ARG A 426 7.17 -23.91 15.49
N PHE A 427 6.62 -25.08 15.20
CA PHE A 427 5.70 -25.25 14.07
C PHE A 427 4.27 -24.96 14.52
N VAL A 428 3.53 -24.20 13.71
CA VAL A 428 2.14 -23.83 13.96
C VAL A 428 1.29 -24.35 12.81
N ARG A 429 0.18 -25.04 13.14
CA ARG A 429 -0.82 -25.54 12.18
C ARG A 429 -2.15 -24.89 12.49
N ASN A 430 -2.77 -24.23 11.51
CA ASN A 430 -4.09 -23.61 11.64
C ASN A 430 -4.22 -22.73 12.90
N GLY A 431 -3.20 -21.92 13.17
CA GLY A 431 -3.14 -21.02 14.33
C GLY A 431 -2.76 -21.67 15.66
N ALA A 432 -2.64 -22.99 15.75
CA ALA A 432 -2.28 -23.71 16.97
C ALA A 432 -0.83 -24.23 16.93
N GLY A 433 -0.06 -23.96 17.99
CA GLY A 433 1.30 -24.49 18.14
C GLY A 433 1.27 -26.02 18.28
N VAL A 434 2.05 -26.71 17.45
CA VAL A 434 2.07 -28.18 17.38
C VAL A 434 3.22 -28.77 18.19
N ILE A 435 4.42 -28.19 18.05
CA ILE A 435 5.63 -28.67 18.72
C ILE A 435 6.60 -27.52 18.97
N ASP A 436 7.28 -27.58 20.12
CA ASP A 436 8.45 -26.75 20.44
C ASP A 436 9.70 -27.61 20.40
N ILE A 437 10.70 -27.16 19.64
CA ILE A 437 11.97 -27.85 19.44
C ILE A 437 13.09 -26.93 19.93
N ASP A 438 13.96 -27.43 20.81
CA ASP A 438 15.12 -26.65 21.26
C ASP A 438 16.13 -26.50 20.11
N ILE A 439 16.54 -25.26 19.87
CA ILE A 439 17.55 -24.94 18.86
C ILE A 439 18.94 -25.23 19.46
N THR A 440 19.65 -26.20 18.88
CA THR A 440 20.90 -26.77 19.44
C THR A 440 22.16 -26.46 18.63
N GLY A 441 22.03 -25.71 17.53
CA GLY A 441 23.14 -25.32 16.67
C GLY A 441 22.81 -24.10 15.81
N ASP A 442 23.77 -23.64 15.02
CA ASP A 442 23.61 -22.56 14.05
C ASP A 442 24.44 -22.88 12.79
N PRO A 443 23.80 -23.11 11.62
CA PRO A 443 22.36 -23.20 11.42
C PRO A 443 21.76 -24.44 12.11
N PHE A 444 20.49 -24.36 12.51
CA PHE A 444 19.70 -25.47 13.01
C PHE A 444 18.62 -25.87 12.02
N GLU A 445 18.30 -27.17 11.94
CA GLU A 445 17.21 -27.67 11.11
C GLU A 445 16.26 -28.50 11.97
N GLY A 446 14.99 -28.08 11.99
CA GLY A 446 13.90 -28.84 12.58
C GLY A 446 12.94 -29.32 11.49
N THR A 447 12.34 -30.49 11.70
CA THR A 447 11.39 -31.07 10.75
C THR A 447 10.13 -31.53 11.45
N ILE A 448 9.02 -31.56 10.71
CA ILE A 448 7.76 -32.17 11.13
C ILE A 448 7.08 -32.83 9.95
N ASP A 449 6.55 -34.04 10.14
CA ASP A 449 5.72 -34.70 9.14
C ASP A 449 4.29 -34.15 9.25
N ALA A 450 3.78 -33.62 8.13
CA ALA A 450 2.45 -33.07 8.00
C ALA A 450 1.60 -33.97 7.11
N LEU A 451 0.41 -34.32 7.58
CA LEU A 451 -0.63 -34.97 6.78
C LEU A 451 -1.58 -33.91 6.26
N ALA A 452 -1.93 -33.99 4.97
CA ALA A 452 -2.92 -33.11 4.40
C ALA A 452 -4.30 -33.28 5.05
N PRO A 453 -5.12 -32.22 5.12
CA PRO A 453 -6.48 -32.33 5.59
C PRO A 453 -7.34 -33.06 4.54
N ALA A 454 -8.40 -33.72 5.00
CA ALA A 454 -9.34 -34.42 4.10
C ALA A 454 -10.16 -33.49 3.19
N ALA A 455 -10.18 -32.19 3.48
CA ALA A 455 -10.82 -31.16 2.66
C ALA A 455 -10.18 -29.80 2.94
N GLY A 456 -10.13 -28.92 1.94
CA GLY A 456 -9.53 -27.59 2.05
C GLY A 456 -8.01 -27.65 2.15
N GLU A 457 -7.44 -26.68 2.88
CA GLU A 457 -6.00 -26.52 3.04
C GLU A 457 -5.66 -26.34 4.52
N ASP A 458 -4.57 -26.96 4.96
CA ASP A 458 -3.93 -26.65 6.23
C ASP A 458 -2.91 -25.54 6.03
N ARG A 459 -2.86 -24.65 7.00
CA ARG A 459 -1.92 -23.53 7.05
C ARG A 459 -0.81 -23.86 8.01
N TRP A 460 0.41 -23.95 7.51
CA TRP A 460 1.60 -24.19 8.30
C TRP A 460 2.48 -22.96 8.34
N ARG A 461 2.95 -22.54 9.50
CA ARG A 461 4.02 -21.56 9.61
C ARG A 461 5.03 -22.00 10.65
N ALA A 462 6.18 -21.33 10.67
CA ALA A 462 7.18 -21.57 11.69
C ALA A 462 7.56 -20.27 12.39
N GLU A 463 7.88 -20.39 13.67
CA GLU A 463 8.18 -19.27 14.56
C GLU A 463 9.46 -19.56 15.36
N VAL A 464 10.27 -18.54 15.58
CA VAL A 464 11.42 -18.61 16.49
C VAL A 464 11.12 -17.83 17.76
N PHE A 465 11.34 -18.48 18.91
CA PHE A 465 11.18 -17.89 20.23
C PHE A 465 12.54 -17.73 20.92
N VAL A 466 12.81 -16.54 21.46
CA VAL A 466 13.98 -16.23 22.28
C VAL A 466 13.50 -15.74 23.65
N GLY A 467 14.01 -16.34 24.73
CA GLY A 467 13.61 -15.95 26.08
C GLY A 467 12.09 -16.08 26.37
N GLY A 468 11.39 -16.92 25.61
CA GLY A 468 9.93 -17.10 25.71
C GLY A 468 9.09 -16.10 24.91
N ASN A 469 9.70 -15.11 24.27
CA ASN A 469 9.00 -14.20 23.35
C ASN A 469 9.19 -14.67 21.91
N ARG A 470 8.21 -14.39 21.04
CA ARG A 470 8.34 -14.61 19.60
C ARG A 470 9.28 -13.54 19.03
N HIS A 471 10.25 -13.93 18.22
CA HIS A 471 11.18 -13.01 17.55
C HIS A 471 11.02 -13.07 16.03
N THR A 472 10.66 -14.23 15.48
CA THR A 472 10.52 -14.37 14.03
C THR A 472 9.28 -15.18 13.69
N ILE A 473 8.59 -14.79 12.62
CA ILE A 473 7.41 -15.47 12.09
C ILE A 473 7.48 -15.53 10.56
N THR A 474 7.26 -16.72 10.00
CA THR A 474 7.05 -16.88 8.55
C THR A 474 5.61 -16.58 8.17
N SER A 475 5.39 -16.21 6.90
CA SER A 475 4.09 -16.42 6.26
C SER A 475 3.71 -17.92 6.25
N HIS A 476 2.46 -18.23 5.87
CA HIS A 476 2.03 -19.63 5.80
C HIS A 476 2.55 -20.32 4.55
N LEU A 477 2.86 -21.60 4.68
CA LEU A 477 2.91 -22.60 3.63
C LEU A 477 1.61 -23.41 3.70
N TRP A 478 1.01 -23.70 2.55
CA TRP A 478 -0.33 -24.30 2.47
C TRP A 478 -0.21 -25.76 2.06
N LEU A 479 -0.96 -26.65 2.71
CA LEU A 479 -0.97 -28.08 2.40
C LEU A 479 -2.38 -28.58 2.11
N ARG A 480 -2.58 -29.20 0.96
CA ARG A 480 -3.84 -29.86 0.57
C ARG A 480 -3.59 -31.26 0.02
N GLU A 481 -4.62 -32.10 0.10
CA GLU A 481 -4.58 -33.47 -0.40
C GLU A 481 -4.37 -33.50 -1.93
N ASP A 482 -3.69 -34.53 -2.44
CA ASP A 482 -3.63 -34.77 -3.88
C ASP A 482 -4.95 -35.39 -4.37
N PRO A 483 -5.74 -34.70 -5.21
CA PRO A 483 -6.97 -35.28 -5.73
C PRO A 483 -6.72 -36.54 -6.60
N ALA A 484 -5.48 -36.78 -7.07
CA ALA A 484 -5.14 -37.98 -7.83
C ALA A 484 -4.87 -39.21 -6.94
N SER A 485 -4.45 -39.04 -5.68
CA SER A 485 -4.19 -40.14 -4.75
C SER A 485 -5.49 -40.76 -4.21
N SER A 486 -6.48 -39.91 -3.90
CA SER A 486 -7.81 -40.29 -3.40
C SER A 486 -8.66 -41.08 -4.41
N ALA A 487 -8.37 -40.97 -5.70
CA ALA A 487 -8.98 -41.79 -6.75
C ALA A 487 -8.51 -43.26 -6.74
N THR A 488 -7.37 -43.56 -6.10
CA THR A 488 -6.78 -44.91 -6.11
C THR A 488 -7.31 -45.79 -4.98
N THR A 489 -7.79 -45.19 -3.88
CA THR A 489 -8.33 -45.90 -2.71
C THR A 489 -9.81 -46.29 -2.83
N THR A 490 -10.55 -45.76 -3.81
CA THR A 490 -11.95 -46.13 -4.07
C THR A 490 -12.10 -47.30 -5.06
N GLY A 491 -10.99 -47.87 -5.54
CA GLY A 491 -10.94 -48.93 -6.55
C GLY A 491 -10.43 -50.28 -6.07
N SER A 492 -10.67 -50.72 -4.82
CA SER A 492 -10.42 -52.12 -4.44
C SER A 492 -11.19 -52.56 -3.19
N SER A 493 -12.52 -52.70 -3.32
CA SER A 493 -13.27 -53.61 -2.44
C SER A 493 -14.44 -54.23 -3.19
N GLY A 494 -14.22 -55.39 -3.79
CA GLY A 494 -15.31 -56.18 -4.36
C GLY A 494 -14.81 -57.42 -5.10
N GLY A 495 -14.75 -58.57 -4.41
CA GLY A 495 -14.79 -59.84 -5.12
C GLY A 495 -14.19 -61.05 -4.43
N GLU A 496 -14.75 -61.51 -3.31
CA GLU A 496 -14.80 -62.95 -2.99
C GLU A 496 -16.11 -63.30 -2.28
N THR A 497 -17.02 -63.98 -2.98
CA THR A 497 -17.59 -65.30 -2.62
C THR A 497 -18.81 -65.65 -3.48
N ALA A 498 -18.95 -66.95 -3.74
CA ALA A 498 -19.76 -67.56 -4.77
C ALA A 498 -21.15 -68.05 -4.29
N SER A 499 -22.05 -68.20 -5.26
CA SER A 499 -23.15 -69.20 -5.45
C SER A 499 -24.28 -68.49 -6.20
N GLY A 500 -24.93 -68.99 -7.26
CA GLY A 500 -25.25 -70.34 -7.70
C GLY A 500 -26.68 -70.23 -8.25
N GLY A 501 -26.92 -70.50 -9.54
CA GLY A 501 -28.26 -70.35 -10.09
C GLY A 501 -28.34 -70.44 -11.61
N SER A 502 -28.61 -71.65 -12.08
CA SER A 502 -28.89 -72.04 -13.47
C SER A 502 -30.08 -71.31 -14.10
N GLY A 503 -29.98 -70.97 -15.39
CA GLY A 503 -31.12 -70.56 -16.22
C GLY A 503 -30.74 -70.43 -17.69
N SER A 504 -31.07 -71.46 -18.47
CA SER A 504 -30.91 -71.57 -19.92
C SER A 504 -31.84 -70.63 -20.71
N GLY A 505 -31.38 -70.14 -21.87
CA GLY A 505 -32.27 -69.59 -22.90
C GLY A 505 -31.48 -68.88 -24.00
N GLY A 506 -31.39 -69.51 -25.18
CA GLY A 506 -30.64 -69.00 -26.33
C GLY A 506 -31.31 -67.88 -27.11
N GLY A 507 -30.61 -67.37 -28.12
CA GLY A 507 -31.14 -66.47 -29.14
C GLY A 507 -30.04 -65.78 -29.93
N GLU A 508 -29.85 -66.24 -31.17
CA GLU A 508 -28.99 -65.65 -32.20
C GLU A 508 -29.41 -64.21 -32.56
N GLY A 509 -28.48 -63.40 -33.05
CA GLY A 509 -28.79 -62.07 -33.61
C GLY A 509 -27.58 -61.34 -34.15
N SER A 510 -27.32 -61.52 -35.43
CA SER A 510 -26.30 -60.88 -36.27
C SER A 510 -26.40 -59.35 -36.40
N GLY A 511 -25.27 -58.70 -36.65
CA GLY A 511 -25.18 -57.64 -37.67
C GLY A 511 -24.60 -56.30 -37.22
N GLY A 512 -23.68 -55.76 -38.02
CA GLY A 512 -23.47 -54.30 -38.11
C GLY A 512 -22.03 -53.84 -37.93
N ALA A 513 -21.20 -54.03 -38.96
CA ALA A 513 -19.99 -53.24 -39.15
C ALA A 513 -20.35 -51.87 -39.76
N THR A 514 -19.76 -50.79 -39.24
CA THR A 514 -19.47 -49.59 -40.03
C THR A 514 -18.18 -48.92 -39.54
N THR A 515 -17.25 -48.84 -40.48
CA THR A 515 -16.01 -48.08 -40.49
C THR A 515 -16.29 -46.57 -40.64
N GLY A 516 -15.46 -45.74 -40.01
CA GLY A 516 -15.39 -44.31 -40.29
C GLY A 516 -14.03 -43.75 -39.89
N ALA A 517 -13.13 -43.66 -40.86
CA ALA A 517 -11.83 -43.00 -40.78
C ALA A 517 -11.95 -41.55 -41.29
N ALA A 518 -11.22 -40.62 -40.66
CA ALA A 518 -10.74 -39.35 -41.23
C ALA A 518 -9.75 -38.73 -40.21
N THR A 519 -8.43 -38.78 -40.44
CA THR A 519 -7.59 -37.67 -40.97
C THR A 519 -7.76 -36.38 -40.16
N GLY A 520 -6.80 -35.87 -39.40
CA GLY A 520 -5.38 -35.70 -39.67
C GLY A 520 -5.10 -34.22 -39.95
N THR A 521 -4.29 -33.55 -39.13
CA THR A 521 -3.19 -32.64 -39.53
C THR A 521 -2.60 -31.91 -38.33
N SER A 522 -1.34 -32.24 -38.05
CA SER A 522 -0.34 -31.43 -37.38
C SER A 522 0.11 -30.27 -38.28
N GLY A 523 0.29 -29.07 -37.73
CA GLY A 523 0.90 -27.92 -38.41
C GLY A 523 1.91 -27.25 -37.48
N ALA A 524 3.14 -27.16 -37.96
CA ALA A 524 4.35 -26.79 -37.23
C ALA A 524 4.63 -25.27 -37.22
N SER A 525 5.61 -24.93 -36.39
CA SER A 525 6.42 -23.71 -36.30
C SER A 525 6.75 -23.00 -37.63
N ALA A 526 6.83 -21.67 -37.60
CA ALA A 526 7.97 -20.92 -38.14
C ALA A 526 8.00 -19.45 -37.66
N THR A 527 9.19 -19.09 -37.18
CA THR A 527 9.88 -17.79 -37.08
C THR A 527 9.56 -16.69 -38.10
N GLY A 528 9.71 -15.43 -37.65
CA GLY A 528 10.49 -14.40 -38.37
C GLY A 528 9.77 -13.09 -38.69
N GLY A 529 10.29 -11.98 -38.16
CA GLY A 529 9.91 -10.60 -38.50
C GLY A 529 10.30 -9.61 -37.42
#